data_AF-A0A2A3VP62-F1
#
_entry.id   AF-A0A2A3VP62-F1
#
_cell.length_a   1.000
_cell.length_b   1.000
_cell.length_c   1.000
_cell.angle_alpha   90.00
_cell.angle_beta   90.00
_cell.angle_gamma   90.00
#
_symmetry.space_group_name_H-M   'P 1'
#
loop_
_entity.id
_entity.type
_entity.pdbx_description
1 polymer ?
#
loop_
_entity_poly.entity_id
_entity_poly.type
_entity_poly.pdbx_seq_one_letter_code
_entity_poly.pdbx_strand_id
1 'polypeptide(L)'
;MSDSFLFYDLETFGADPRRTRIAQFAAIRTDAALEEIDAPIDLFVQPADDLLPSPVATLITGITPQQARAVGVPEADAFARIHEEMARPKTCTLGYNSLRFDDEFVRFGLYRNFYDPYEREWRSGNSRWDLLDVMRLWHALRPEGLVWPVREDGGTSFKLEHLAAANAVRTGDAHEALSDVRALIGLARLFRSAQPRLWDYAARLRDKRHAASLLDTIAMTPVLHVSQRYPAARLCAAPVLPIARHPRIDSRVVVFDLDGDPDWLLDLDADAIAARVFVRREDLPEGVARIPLKEVHSNRCPALVAWSHLRAADFERLSIDADAVERRAARLRAAGPALAEKIRRVFAVEREFAPSDPDGALYDGFAGDGDKRRMAQVRATPPPLLGARDFGFEDPRLQALLLRYRARNWPDTLTSDEQVRWDEYRRARLAPGTLQAEQDFATYFTQIDALRAENPADARRAQLLDALTDWGRDLHAQLHPSSSLPITPG
;
A
#
# COMPACT_ATOMS: atom_id res chain seq x y z
N MET A 1 -3.47 -24.08 17.06
CA MET A 1 -4.01 -23.34 15.90
C MET A 1 -3.20 -23.73 14.67
N SER A 2 -3.89 -24.08 13.58
CA SER A 2 -3.36 -24.35 12.25
C SER A 2 -3.05 -23.04 11.52
N ASP A 3 -2.21 -23.10 10.48
CA ASP A 3 -1.95 -21.95 9.62
C ASP A 3 -3.25 -21.55 8.88
N SER A 4 -3.48 -20.25 8.73
CA SER A 4 -4.66 -19.71 8.03
C SER A 4 -4.29 -18.55 7.12
N PHE A 5 -5.10 -18.31 6.11
CA PHE A 5 -5.04 -17.09 5.30
C PHE A 5 -6.19 -16.17 5.68
N LEU A 6 -5.91 -14.88 5.78
CA LEU A 6 -6.95 -13.84 5.88
C LEU A 6 -6.89 -13.00 4.61
N PHE A 7 -7.75 -13.32 3.65
CA PHE A 7 -7.93 -12.56 2.43
C PHE A 7 -8.68 -11.30 2.76
N TYR A 8 -8.21 -10.14 2.31
CA TYR A 8 -8.85 -8.86 2.61
C TYR A 8 -8.66 -7.85 1.49
N ASP A 9 -9.57 -6.88 1.46
CA ASP A 9 -9.58 -5.76 0.53
C ASP A 9 -10.18 -4.52 1.20
N LEU A 10 -9.78 -3.33 0.76
CA LEU A 10 -10.23 -2.06 1.30
C LEU A 10 -10.89 -1.20 0.23
N GLU A 11 -12.03 -0.61 0.57
CA GLU A 11 -12.46 0.62 -0.07
C GLU A 11 -12.04 1.81 0.78
N THR A 12 -11.54 2.87 0.14
CA THR A 12 -10.92 4.01 0.82
C THR A 12 -11.52 5.33 0.32
N PHE A 13 -11.50 6.34 1.18
CA PHE A 13 -11.97 7.68 0.82
C PHE A 13 -10.95 8.45 -0.04
N GLY A 14 -9.82 7.87 -0.44
CA GLY A 14 -8.78 8.53 -1.21
C GLY A 14 -7.58 7.62 -1.44
N ALA A 15 -6.58 8.09 -2.19
CA ALA A 15 -5.45 7.25 -2.58
C ALA A 15 -4.24 7.34 -1.61
N ASP A 16 -4.15 8.38 -0.77
CA ASP A 16 -2.99 8.57 0.11
C ASP A 16 -3.24 8.07 1.55
N PRO A 17 -2.64 6.93 1.97
CA PRO A 17 -2.86 6.35 3.30
C PRO A 17 -2.39 7.24 4.47
N ARG A 18 -1.52 8.23 4.20
CA ARG A 18 -1.07 9.21 5.19
C ARG A 18 -2.15 10.26 5.47
N ARG A 19 -2.92 10.63 4.46
CA ARG A 19 -3.81 11.80 4.49
C ARG A 19 -5.30 11.44 4.49
N THR A 20 -5.68 10.27 3.98
CA THR A 20 -7.08 9.81 3.91
C THR A 20 -7.36 8.61 4.83
N ARG A 21 -8.54 8.00 4.73
CA ARG A 21 -9.05 6.95 5.63
C ARG A 21 -9.67 5.77 4.85
N ILE A 22 -9.79 4.64 5.53
CA ILE A 22 -10.57 3.48 5.07
C ILE A 22 -12.06 3.85 5.14
N ALA A 23 -12.82 3.48 4.13
CA ALA A 23 -14.28 3.61 4.08
C ALA A 23 -14.96 2.25 4.39
N GLN A 24 -14.41 1.16 3.86
CA GLN A 24 -14.89 -0.20 4.09
C GLN A 24 -13.70 -1.17 4.21
N PHE A 25 -13.81 -2.14 5.11
CA PHE A 25 -12.91 -3.27 5.26
C PHE A 25 -13.70 -4.55 5.02
N ALA A 26 -13.29 -5.37 4.05
CA ALA A 26 -13.84 -6.71 3.88
C ALA A 26 -12.74 -7.77 4.04
N ALA A 27 -13.08 -8.89 4.67
CA ALA A 27 -12.16 -10.01 4.80
C ALA A 27 -12.85 -11.37 4.92
N ILE A 28 -12.17 -12.40 4.45
CA ILE A 28 -12.57 -13.81 4.59
C ILE A 28 -11.36 -14.61 5.07
N ARG A 29 -11.57 -15.38 6.13
CA ARG A 29 -10.56 -16.31 6.64
C ARG A 29 -10.74 -17.68 6.02
N THR A 30 -9.62 -18.25 5.57
CA THR A 30 -9.57 -19.62 5.04
C THR A 30 -8.48 -20.44 5.73
N ASP A 31 -8.62 -21.76 5.66
CA ASP A 31 -7.54 -22.68 6.02
C ASP A 31 -6.45 -22.75 4.94
N ALA A 32 -5.45 -23.61 5.13
CA ALA A 32 -4.38 -23.81 4.15
C ALA A 32 -4.86 -24.47 2.83
N ALA A 33 -6.03 -25.10 2.81
CA ALA A 33 -6.66 -25.63 1.62
C ALA A 33 -7.46 -24.58 0.83
N LEU A 34 -7.55 -23.34 1.37
CA LEU A 34 -8.35 -22.23 0.86
C LEU A 34 -9.86 -22.43 1.05
N GLU A 35 -10.27 -23.22 2.05
CA GLU A 35 -11.67 -23.34 2.46
C GLU A 35 -12.02 -22.32 3.53
N GLU A 36 -13.18 -21.66 3.41
CA GLU A 36 -13.64 -20.66 4.37
C GLU A 36 -13.91 -21.30 5.74
N ILE A 37 -13.38 -20.70 6.80
CA ILE A 37 -13.47 -21.26 8.17
C ILE A 37 -14.18 -20.37 9.19
N ASP A 38 -14.40 -19.10 8.85
CA ASP A 38 -15.13 -18.13 9.67
C ASP A 38 -16.16 -17.40 8.79
N ALA A 39 -17.15 -16.76 9.44
CA ALA A 39 -18.06 -15.84 8.74
C ALA A 39 -17.28 -14.68 8.10
N PRO A 40 -17.64 -14.24 6.88
CA PRO A 40 -17.06 -13.07 6.27
C PRO A 40 -17.21 -11.81 7.14
N ILE A 41 -16.22 -10.94 7.06
CA ILE A 41 -16.22 -9.61 7.67
C ILE A 41 -16.51 -8.61 6.57
N ASP A 42 -17.46 -7.73 6.84
CA ASP A 42 -17.78 -6.56 6.04
C ASP A 42 -18.09 -5.42 7.00
N LEU A 43 -17.24 -4.39 7.00
CA LEU A 43 -17.22 -3.35 8.01
C LEU A 43 -17.01 -1.97 7.39
N PHE A 44 -18.00 -1.09 7.51
CA PHE A 44 -17.84 0.32 7.17
C PHE A 44 -17.19 1.10 8.32
N VAL A 45 -16.38 2.09 7.97
CA VAL A 45 -15.71 2.99 8.90
C VAL A 45 -16.28 4.39 8.77
N GLN A 46 -16.75 4.96 9.87
CA GLN A 46 -17.31 6.31 9.87
C GLN A 46 -16.21 7.33 9.53
N PRO A 47 -16.44 8.23 8.54
CA PRO A 47 -15.53 9.34 8.30
C PRO A 47 -15.65 10.36 9.44
N ALA A 48 -14.51 10.79 9.97
CA ALA A 48 -14.47 11.90 10.91
C ALA A 48 -14.72 13.25 10.19
N ASP A 49 -15.03 14.28 10.97
CA ASP A 49 -15.40 15.61 10.49
C ASP A 49 -14.21 16.48 10.03
N ASP A 50 -13.01 15.88 9.93
CA ASP A 50 -11.78 16.46 9.40
C ASP A 50 -11.39 15.89 8.02
N LEU A 51 -12.33 15.20 7.35
CA LEU A 51 -12.10 14.50 6.09
C LEU A 51 -13.06 15.00 4.99
N LEU A 52 -12.46 15.43 3.87
CA LEU A 52 -13.13 15.53 2.58
C LEU A 52 -12.76 14.28 1.74
N PRO A 53 -13.70 13.39 1.43
CA PRO A 53 -13.43 12.23 0.57
C PRO A 53 -12.95 12.66 -0.82
N SER A 54 -12.18 11.83 -1.50
CA SER A 54 -11.85 12.04 -2.92
C SER A 54 -13.11 11.81 -3.77
N PRO A 55 -13.53 12.79 -4.60
CA PRO A 55 -14.61 12.60 -5.55
C PRO A 55 -14.37 11.43 -6.49
N VAL A 56 -13.14 11.24 -6.97
CA VAL A 56 -12.77 10.12 -7.84
C VAL A 56 -12.91 8.78 -7.11
N ALA A 57 -12.41 8.67 -5.88
CA ALA A 57 -12.54 7.45 -5.10
C ALA A 57 -14.02 7.12 -4.83
N THR A 58 -14.83 8.11 -4.47
CA THR A 58 -16.27 7.93 -4.24
C THR A 58 -16.99 7.42 -5.49
N LEU A 59 -16.62 7.89 -6.69
CA LEU A 59 -17.20 7.39 -7.93
C LEU A 59 -16.80 5.95 -8.27
N ILE A 60 -15.58 5.54 -7.90
CA ILE A 60 -15.09 4.17 -8.08
C ILE A 60 -15.79 3.22 -7.10
N THR A 61 -15.76 3.54 -5.82
CA THR A 61 -16.26 2.69 -4.73
C THR A 61 -17.79 2.71 -4.63
N GLY A 62 -18.42 3.81 -5.04
CA GLY A 62 -19.85 4.06 -4.81
C GLY A 62 -20.22 4.35 -3.35
N ILE A 63 -19.24 4.48 -2.43
CA ILE A 63 -19.49 4.66 -1.00
C ILE A 63 -19.49 6.15 -0.67
N THR A 64 -20.66 6.69 -0.29
CA THR A 64 -20.76 8.09 0.16
C THR A 64 -20.32 8.23 1.62
N PRO A 65 -19.79 9.39 2.04
CA PRO A 65 -19.48 9.62 3.46
C PRO A 65 -20.73 9.53 4.35
N GLN A 66 -21.92 9.86 3.83
CA GLN A 66 -23.19 9.72 4.54
C GLN A 66 -23.54 8.25 4.79
N GLN A 67 -23.38 7.38 3.79
CA GLN A 67 -23.59 5.94 3.97
C GLN A 67 -22.65 5.38 5.03
N ALA A 68 -21.34 5.63 4.87
CA ALA A 68 -20.33 5.15 5.80
C ALA A 68 -20.54 5.69 7.23
N ARG A 69 -21.00 6.94 7.37
CA ARG A 69 -21.38 7.53 8.66
C ARG A 69 -22.62 6.85 9.27
N ALA A 70 -23.61 6.49 8.45
CA ALA A 70 -24.87 5.93 8.93
C ALA A 70 -24.76 4.46 9.37
N VAL A 71 -23.96 3.65 8.67
CA VAL A 71 -23.88 2.20 8.91
C VAL A 71 -22.55 1.74 9.49
N GLY A 72 -21.52 2.58 9.44
CA GLY A 72 -20.18 2.24 9.92
C GLY A 72 -20.02 2.38 11.42
N VAL A 73 -18.84 1.99 11.90
CA VAL A 73 -18.40 2.18 13.29
C VAL A 73 -17.27 3.23 13.36
N PRO A 74 -17.01 3.85 14.52
CA PRO A 74 -15.84 4.71 14.71
C PRO A 74 -14.52 4.03 14.30
N GLU A 75 -13.54 4.81 13.82
CA GLU A 75 -12.23 4.28 13.38
C GLU A 75 -11.55 3.45 14.47
N ALA A 76 -11.67 3.84 15.74
CA ALA A 76 -11.14 3.11 16.89
C ALA A 76 -11.69 1.68 17.00
N ASP A 77 -13.02 1.52 16.85
CA ASP A 77 -13.70 0.24 16.93
C ASP A 77 -13.38 -0.61 15.69
N ALA A 78 -13.34 0.02 14.52
CA ALA A 78 -12.96 -0.66 13.29
C ALA A 78 -11.54 -1.23 13.37
N PHE A 79 -10.57 -0.44 13.82
CA PHE A 79 -9.19 -0.90 13.96
C PHE A 79 -8.99 -1.88 15.10
N ALA A 80 -9.83 -1.87 16.15
CA ALA A 80 -9.84 -2.96 17.13
C ALA A 80 -10.22 -4.29 16.47
N ARG A 81 -11.27 -4.31 15.64
CA ARG A 81 -11.70 -5.51 14.91
C ARG A 81 -10.69 -5.95 13.85
N ILE A 82 -10.18 -5.03 13.04
CA ILE A 82 -9.16 -5.31 12.03
C ILE A 82 -7.90 -5.89 12.69
N HIS A 83 -7.43 -5.27 13.78
CA HIS A 83 -6.27 -5.76 14.52
C HIS A 83 -6.51 -7.16 15.09
N GLU A 84 -7.64 -7.40 15.75
CA GLU A 84 -8.00 -8.71 16.31
C GLU A 84 -7.88 -9.83 15.25
N GLU A 85 -8.41 -9.58 14.06
CA GLU A 85 -8.45 -10.56 12.97
C GLU A 85 -7.08 -10.75 12.31
N MET A 86 -6.38 -9.66 12.04
CA MET A 86 -5.06 -9.72 11.40
C MET A 86 -3.96 -10.23 12.32
N ALA A 87 -4.09 -10.04 13.64
CA ALA A 87 -3.09 -10.42 14.63
C ALA A 87 -3.27 -11.84 15.19
N ARG A 88 -4.32 -12.58 14.79
CA ARG A 88 -4.49 -13.98 15.20
C ARG A 88 -3.23 -14.80 14.87
N PRO A 89 -2.69 -15.62 15.78
CA PRO A 89 -1.44 -16.37 15.54
C PRO A 89 -1.48 -17.23 14.27
N LYS A 90 -0.34 -17.34 13.59
CA LYS A 90 -0.17 -18.09 12.33
C LYS A 90 -1.14 -17.66 11.20
N THR A 91 -1.45 -16.37 11.15
CA THR A 91 -2.23 -15.79 10.05
C THR A 91 -1.32 -15.24 8.98
N CYS A 92 -1.54 -15.63 7.73
CA CYS A 92 -1.02 -14.94 6.56
C CYS A 92 -2.09 -13.99 6.01
N THR A 93 -1.97 -12.69 6.28
CA THR A 93 -2.88 -11.69 5.70
C THR A 93 -2.48 -11.37 4.27
N LEU A 94 -3.41 -11.40 3.32
CA LEU A 94 -3.10 -11.15 1.92
C LEU A 94 -4.26 -10.50 1.16
N GLY A 95 -3.91 -9.76 0.11
CA GLY A 95 -4.87 -9.15 -0.82
C GLY A 95 -4.29 -9.11 -2.23
N TYR A 96 -4.79 -8.20 -3.05
CA TYR A 96 -4.35 -8.01 -4.43
C TYR A 96 -3.81 -6.59 -4.62
N ASN A 97 -2.48 -6.45 -4.75
CA ASN A 97 -1.74 -5.17 -4.60
C ASN A 97 -1.67 -4.63 -3.16
N SER A 98 -2.01 -5.47 -2.17
CA SER A 98 -2.14 -5.07 -0.77
C SER A 98 -0.85 -4.56 -0.14
N LEU A 99 0.31 -5.11 -0.50
CA LEU A 99 1.60 -4.69 0.09
C LEU A 99 1.98 -3.25 -0.27
N ARG A 100 1.38 -2.68 -1.31
CA ARG A 100 1.68 -1.33 -1.83
C ARG A 100 0.56 -0.33 -1.56
N PHE A 101 -0.62 -0.78 -1.18
CA PHE A 101 -1.80 0.05 -0.95
C PHE A 101 -2.44 -0.28 0.39
N ASP A 102 -3.14 -1.40 0.49
CA ASP A 102 -3.98 -1.75 1.64
C ASP A 102 -3.22 -1.86 2.96
N ASP A 103 -2.06 -2.50 2.95
CA ASP A 103 -1.23 -2.63 4.14
C ASP A 103 -0.73 -1.28 4.63
N GLU A 104 -0.55 -0.29 3.75
CA GLU A 104 -0.18 1.06 4.16
C GLU A 104 -1.35 1.72 4.88
N PHE A 105 -2.58 1.61 4.37
CA PHE A 105 -3.79 2.06 5.07
C PHE A 105 -3.95 1.39 6.44
N VAL A 106 -3.77 0.07 6.50
CA VAL A 106 -3.81 -0.68 7.76
C VAL A 106 -2.74 -0.20 8.73
N ARG A 107 -1.50 -0.01 8.28
CA ARG A 107 -0.40 0.49 9.14
C ARG A 107 -0.69 1.89 9.68
N PHE A 108 -1.08 2.82 8.82
CA PHE A 108 -1.37 4.19 9.23
C PHE A 108 -2.58 4.26 10.15
N GLY A 109 -3.63 3.47 9.89
CA GLY A 109 -4.78 3.43 10.78
C GLY A 109 -4.49 2.73 12.11
N LEU A 110 -3.73 1.63 12.14
CA LEU A 110 -3.23 1.04 13.40
C LEU A 110 -2.44 2.07 14.21
N TYR A 111 -1.53 2.80 13.56
CA TYR A 111 -0.74 3.87 14.16
C TYR A 111 -1.61 4.98 14.77
N ARG A 112 -2.57 5.52 14.02
CA ARG A 112 -3.50 6.55 14.51
C ARG A 112 -4.39 6.06 15.66
N ASN A 113 -4.66 4.76 15.71
CA ASN A 113 -5.48 4.12 16.74
C ASN A 113 -4.63 3.40 17.80
N PHE A 114 -3.38 3.85 17.98
CA PHE A 114 -2.46 3.43 19.03
C PHE A 114 -2.08 1.95 19.03
N TYR A 115 -2.23 1.19 17.95
CA TYR A 115 -1.69 -0.16 17.81
C TYR A 115 -0.25 -0.15 17.29
N ASP A 116 0.52 -1.22 17.52
CA ASP A 116 1.79 -1.41 16.80
C ASP A 116 1.48 -1.69 15.31
N PRO A 117 1.98 -0.88 14.37
CA PRO A 117 1.62 -1.01 12.96
C PRO A 117 2.14 -2.27 12.26
N TYR A 118 3.12 -2.96 12.86
CA TYR A 118 3.92 -3.98 12.20
C TYR A 118 3.83 -5.35 12.88
N GLU A 119 3.53 -5.44 14.17
CA GLU A 119 3.52 -6.72 14.90
C GLU A 119 2.63 -7.78 14.26
N ARG A 120 1.45 -7.40 13.74
CA ARG A 120 0.55 -8.32 13.02
C ARG A 120 1.19 -9.00 11.81
N GLU A 121 2.27 -8.43 11.26
CA GLU A 121 2.92 -8.87 10.02
C GLU A 121 3.95 -10.00 10.24
N TRP A 122 4.35 -10.28 11.49
CA TRP A 122 5.44 -11.22 11.78
C TRP A 122 5.35 -11.92 13.13
N ARG A 123 4.70 -11.31 14.13
CA ARG A 123 4.63 -11.86 15.49
C ARG A 123 3.79 -13.13 15.50
N SER A 124 4.10 -14.07 16.39
CA SER A 124 3.33 -15.32 16.56
C SER A 124 3.22 -16.20 15.30
N GLY A 125 4.21 -16.12 14.42
CA GLY A 125 4.23 -16.88 13.16
C GLY A 125 3.36 -16.27 12.06
N ASN A 126 2.90 -15.03 12.22
CA ASN A 126 2.17 -14.33 11.18
C ASN A 126 3.06 -13.96 10.00
N SER A 127 2.42 -13.74 8.85
CA SER A 127 3.09 -13.28 7.64
C SER A 127 2.15 -12.42 6.80
N ARG A 128 2.67 -11.87 5.71
CA ARG A 128 1.86 -11.20 4.68
C ARG A 128 2.11 -11.80 3.32
N TRP A 129 1.19 -11.58 2.39
CA TRP A 129 1.35 -11.92 0.99
C TRP A 129 0.59 -10.95 0.08
N ASP A 130 0.90 -10.98 -1.21
CA ASP A 130 0.21 -10.19 -2.23
C ASP A 130 0.14 -11.03 -3.49
N LEU A 131 -1.07 -11.31 -3.94
CA LEU A 131 -1.26 -12.20 -5.08
C LEU A 131 -1.06 -11.52 -6.42
N LEU A 132 -0.93 -10.19 -6.51
CA LEU A 132 -0.72 -9.52 -7.79
C LEU A 132 0.62 -9.92 -8.43
N ASP A 133 1.73 -9.84 -7.69
CA ASP A 133 3.04 -10.26 -8.22
C ASP A 133 3.12 -11.79 -8.36
N VAL A 134 2.31 -12.54 -7.61
CA VAL A 134 2.16 -14.00 -7.77
C VAL A 134 1.46 -14.36 -9.08
N MET A 135 0.39 -13.64 -9.45
CA MET A 135 -0.27 -13.83 -10.75
C MET A 135 0.67 -13.51 -11.91
N ARG A 136 1.49 -12.46 -11.77
CA ARG A 136 2.54 -12.15 -12.76
C ARG A 136 3.56 -13.27 -12.86
N LEU A 137 4.01 -13.82 -11.73
CA LEU A 137 4.94 -14.95 -11.69
C LEU A 137 4.34 -16.18 -12.36
N TRP A 138 3.08 -16.49 -12.07
CA TRP A 138 2.33 -17.58 -12.70
C TRP A 138 2.26 -17.39 -14.21
N HIS A 139 1.83 -16.22 -14.68
CA HIS A 139 1.75 -15.92 -16.11
C HIS A 139 3.11 -15.97 -16.82
N ALA A 140 4.17 -15.44 -16.18
CA ALA A 140 5.49 -15.38 -16.78
C ALA A 140 6.08 -16.78 -17.01
N LEU A 141 5.87 -17.71 -16.06
CA LEU A 141 6.56 -19.00 -16.07
C LEU A 141 5.69 -20.18 -16.47
N ARG A 142 4.47 -20.28 -15.96
CA ARG A 142 3.62 -21.48 -16.10
C ARG A 142 2.17 -21.08 -16.39
N PRO A 143 1.90 -20.35 -17.49
CA PRO A 143 0.60 -19.71 -17.73
C PRO A 143 -0.58 -20.69 -17.82
N GLU A 144 -0.33 -21.99 -17.94
CA GLU A 144 -1.37 -23.01 -18.05
C GLU A 144 -2.26 -23.04 -16.80
N GLY A 145 -3.57 -23.14 -17.03
CA GLY A 145 -4.60 -23.27 -15.98
C GLY A 145 -5.34 -21.99 -15.62
N LEU A 146 -5.07 -20.87 -16.30
CA LEU A 146 -5.86 -19.65 -16.21
C LEU A 146 -6.09 -19.05 -17.60
N VAL A 147 -7.26 -18.45 -17.82
CA VAL A 147 -7.51 -17.56 -18.95
C VAL A 147 -6.92 -16.20 -18.63
N TRP A 148 -5.94 -15.76 -19.42
CA TRP A 148 -5.26 -14.48 -19.25
C TRP A 148 -5.89 -13.42 -20.17
N PRO A 149 -6.70 -12.48 -19.65
CA PRO A 149 -7.34 -11.46 -20.46
C PRO A 149 -6.30 -10.53 -21.09
N VAL A 150 -6.54 -10.12 -22.33
CA VAL A 150 -5.65 -9.26 -23.12
C VAL A 150 -6.25 -7.85 -23.15
N ARG A 151 -5.40 -6.83 -23.00
CA ARG A 151 -5.77 -5.41 -23.11
C ARG A 151 -5.80 -4.99 -24.58
N GLU A 152 -6.32 -3.81 -24.84
CA GLU A 152 -6.34 -3.20 -26.19
C GLU A 152 -4.95 -3.08 -26.82
N ASP A 153 -3.91 -2.86 -26.00
CA ASP A 153 -2.51 -2.76 -26.44
C ASP A 153 -1.82 -4.12 -26.68
N GLY A 154 -2.57 -5.24 -26.59
CA GLY A 154 -2.03 -6.59 -26.74
C GLY A 154 -1.32 -7.15 -25.50
N GLY A 155 -1.12 -6.34 -24.46
CA GLY A 155 -0.53 -6.80 -23.19
C GLY A 155 -1.55 -7.51 -22.30
N THR A 156 -1.10 -8.44 -21.45
CA THR A 156 -1.98 -9.11 -20.47
C THR A 156 -2.51 -8.13 -19.43
N SER A 157 -3.81 -8.18 -19.14
CA SER A 157 -4.40 -7.47 -18.02
C SER A 157 -4.24 -8.29 -16.73
N PHE A 158 -3.67 -7.64 -15.72
CA PHE A 158 -3.60 -8.16 -14.36
C PHE A 158 -4.59 -7.45 -13.42
N LYS A 159 -5.61 -6.77 -13.96
CA LYS A 159 -6.66 -6.22 -13.11
C LYS A 159 -7.51 -7.38 -12.55
N LEU A 160 -7.83 -7.32 -11.26
CA LEU A 160 -8.63 -8.35 -10.58
C LEU A 160 -10.00 -8.51 -11.26
N GLU A 161 -10.66 -7.40 -11.60
CA GLU A 161 -11.90 -7.36 -12.40
C GLU A 161 -11.81 -8.22 -13.67
N HIS A 162 -10.80 -8.00 -14.50
CA HIS A 162 -10.66 -8.68 -15.78
C HIS A 162 -10.34 -10.16 -15.58
N LEU A 163 -9.44 -10.50 -14.66
CA LEU A 163 -9.06 -11.89 -14.37
C LEU A 163 -10.24 -12.69 -13.82
N ALA A 164 -10.98 -12.10 -12.86
CA ALA A 164 -12.12 -12.76 -12.25
C ALA A 164 -13.25 -13.03 -13.26
N ALA A 165 -13.55 -12.06 -14.12
CA ALA A 165 -14.54 -12.19 -15.17
C ALA A 165 -14.14 -13.26 -16.20
N ALA A 166 -12.90 -13.23 -16.68
CA ALA A 166 -12.40 -14.18 -17.68
C ALA A 166 -12.35 -15.63 -17.18
N ASN A 167 -12.34 -15.84 -15.86
CA ASN A 167 -12.23 -17.17 -15.24
C ASN A 167 -13.47 -17.57 -14.42
N ALA A 168 -14.58 -16.83 -14.55
CA ALA A 168 -15.85 -17.13 -13.89
C ALA A 168 -15.77 -17.34 -12.37
N VAL A 169 -14.92 -16.57 -11.68
CA VAL A 169 -14.75 -16.63 -10.21
C VAL A 169 -15.36 -15.42 -9.47
N ARG A 170 -16.04 -14.54 -10.19
CA ARG A 170 -16.74 -13.39 -9.61
C ARG A 170 -18.07 -13.83 -8.99
N THR A 171 -18.38 -13.31 -7.81
CA THR A 171 -19.71 -13.41 -7.19
C THR A 171 -20.03 -12.09 -6.51
N GLY A 172 -21.05 -11.37 -7.00
CA GLY A 172 -21.36 -9.99 -6.57
C GLY A 172 -20.93 -8.93 -7.60
N ASP A 173 -21.13 -7.67 -7.26
CA ASP A 173 -20.75 -6.52 -8.10
C ASP A 173 -19.22 -6.31 -8.09
N ALA A 174 -18.68 -5.68 -9.13
CA ALA A 174 -17.30 -5.21 -9.11
C ALA A 174 -17.20 -3.94 -8.25
N HIS A 175 -16.11 -3.76 -7.49
CA HIS A 175 -15.91 -2.64 -6.54
C HIS A 175 -16.77 -2.72 -5.27
N GLU A 176 -17.14 -3.94 -4.88
CA GLU A 176 -17.56 -4.27 -3.52
C GLU A 176 -16.40 -5.05 -2.89
N ALA A 177 -15.80 -4.52 -1.81
CA ALA A 177 -14.61 -5.13 -1.21
C ALA A 177 -14.78 -6.64 -0.94
N LEU A 178 -15.96 -7.06 -0.49
CA LEU A 178 -16.23 -8.48 -0.21
C LEU A 178 -16.29 -9.35 -1.48
N SER A 179 -16.84 -8.82 -2.58
CA SER A 179 -16.84 -9.47 -3.89
C SER A 179 -15.42 -9.63 -4.45
N ASP A 180 -14.56 -8.63 -4.25
CA ASP A 180 -13.15 -8.69 -4.63
C ASP A 180 -12.35 -9.70 -3.79
N VAL A 181 -12.62 -9.79 -2.48
CA VAL A 181 -12.06 -10.86 -1.62
C VAL A 181 -12.46 -12.25 -2.12
N ARG A 182 -13.74 -12.48 -2.46
CA ARG A 182 -14.21 -13.78 -2.98
C ARG A 182 -13.58 -14.13 -4.32
N ALA A 183 -13.50 -13.16 -5.23
CA ALA A 183 -12.85 -13.35 -6.52
C ALA A 183 -11.37 -13.71 -6.36
N LEU A 184 -10.69 -13.06 -5.42
CA LEU A 184 -9.29 -13.34 -5.12
C LEU A 184 -9.09 -14.76 -4.58
N ILE A 185 -9.96 -15.24 -3.69
CA ILE A 185 -9.95 -16.63 -3.21
C ILE A 185 -10.17 -17.60 -4.37
N GLY A 186 -11.12 -17.31 -5.26
CA GLY A 186 -11.38 -18.10 -6.45
C GLY A 186 -10.14 -18.23 -7.36
N LEU A 187 -9.45 -17.13 -7.64
CA LEU A 187 -8.20 -17.15 -8.41
C LEU A 187 -7.08 -17.90 -7.67
N ALA A 188 -6.99 -17.77 -6.35
CA ALA A 188 -6.01 -18.51 -5.54
C ALA A 188 -6.24 -20.03 -5.62
N ARG A 189 -7.51 -20.48 -5.58
CA ARG A 189 -7.89 -21.89 -5.76
C ARG A 189 -7.50 -22.41 -7.14
N LEU A 190 -7.76 -21.64 -8.20
CA LEU A 190 -7.34 -21.99 -9.56
C LEU A 190 -5.83 -22.12 -9.66
N PHE A 191 -5.07 -21.16 -9.10
CA PHE A 191 -3.60 -21.20 -9.12
C PHE A 191 -3.06 -22.43 -8.38
N ARG A 192 -3.56 -22.68 -7.16
CA ARG A 192 -3.15 -23.84 -6.35
C ARG A 192 -3.46 -25.16 -7.05
N SER A 193 -4.60 -25.26 -7.72
CA SER A 193 -5.00 -26.47 -8.46
C SER A 193 -4.18 -26.69 -9.73
N ALA A 194 -3.96 -25.63 -10.52
CA ALA A 194 -3.26 -25.72 -11.80
C ALA A 194 -1.75 -25.88 -11.65
N GLN A 195 -1.15 -25.19 -10.68
CA GLN A 195 0.31 -25.11 -10.51
C GLN A 195 0.72 -25.28 -9.04
N PRO A 196 0.44 -26.44 -8.39
CA PRO A 196 0.68 -26.64 -6.96
C PRO A 196 2.15 -26.43 -6.54
N ARG A 197 3.10 -26.85 -7.39
CA ARG A 197 4.54 -26.64 -7.10
C ARG A 197 4.93 -25.16 -7.17
N LEU A 198 4.34 -24.38 -8.08
CA LEU A 198 4.61 -22.95 -8.18
C LEU A 198 3.89 -22.17 -7.07
N TRP A 199 2.70 -22.60 -6.66
CA TRP A 199 2.02 -22.10 -5.46
C TRP A 199 2.90 -22.26 -4.22
N ASP A 200 3.41 -23.47 -3.96
CA ASP A 200 4.28 -23.74 -2.82
C ASP A 200 5.58 -22.92 -2.88
N TYR A 201 6.14 -22.75 -4.07
CA TYR A 201 7.32 -21.92 -4.28
C TYR A 201 7.04 -20.44 -3.96
N ALA A 202 5.96 -19.89 -4.53
CA ALA A 202 5.56 -18.50 -4.32
C ALA A 202 5.19 -18.23 -2.84
N ALA A 203 4.59 -19.21 -2.17
CA ALA A 203 4.29 -19.15 -0.74
C ALA A 203 5.56 -19.03 0.13
N ARG A 204 6.66 -19.69 -0.25
CA ARG A 204 7.95 -19.59 0.47
C ARG A 204 8.59 -18.21 0.32
N LEU A 205 8.34 -17.49 -0.77
CA LEU A 205 8.87 -16.14 -0.99
C LEU A 205 8.31 -15.09 -0.02
N ARG A 206 7.29 -15.45 0.77
CA ARG A 206 6.81 -14.62 1.90
C ARG A 206 7.83 -14.52 3.03
N ASP A 207 8.69 -15.52 3.20
CA ASP A 207 9.76 -15.46 4.19
C ASP A 207 10.88 -14.55 3.66
N LYS A 208 11.05 -13.39 4.31
CA LYS A 208 12.06 -12.41 3.95
C LYS A 208 13.49 -12.97 3.96
N ARG A 209 13.79 -13.95 4.82
CA ARG A 209 15.12 -14.59 4.89
C ARG A 209 15.33 -15.48 3.68
N HIS A 210 14.32 -16.25 3.29
CA HIS A 210 14.36 -17.05 2.07
C HIS A 210 14.51 -16.15 0.83
N ALA A 211 13.66 -15.14 0.69
CA ALA A 211 13.76 -14.18 -0.42
C ALA A 211 15.14 -13.49 -0.48
N ALA A 212 15.69 -13.07 0.67
CA ALA A 212 17.01 -12.47 0.74
C ALA A 212 18.14 -13.45 0.38
N SER A 213 18.01 -14.75 0.70
CA SER A 213 19.01 -15.76 0.33
C SER A 213 19.16 -15.98 -1.18
N LEU A 214 18.14 -15.62 -1.97
CA LEU A 214 18.22 -15.67 -3.43
C LEU A 214 19.07 -14.50 -3.98
N LEU A 215 19.20 -13.40 -3.23
CA LEU A 215 19.86 -12.17 -3.66
C LEU A 215 21.32 -12.14 -3.17
N ASP A 216 22.14 -13.07 -3.66
CA ASP A 216 23.55 -13.18 -3.27
C ASP A 216 24.40 -12.06 -3.91
N THR A 217 24.79 -11.08 -3.09
CA THR A 217 25.65 -9.96 -3.50
C THR A 217 27.14 -10.28 -3.51
N ILE A 218 27.55 -11.46 -3.01
CA ILE A 218 28.95 -11.91 -2.99
C ILE A 218 29.24 -12.71 -4.25
N ALA A 219 28.46 -13.77 -4.48
CA ALA A 219 28.57 -14.55 -5.71
C ALA A 219 28.05 -13.76 -6.92
N MET A 220 27.19 -12.76 -6.69
CA MET A 220 26.45 -12.02 -7.73
C MET A 220 25.85 -13.00 -8.73
N THR A 221 25.10 -13.98 -8.22
CA THR A 221 24.41 -14.94 -9.07
C THR A 221 23.18 -14.26 -9.67
N PRO A 222 22.94 -14.37 -10.99
CA PRO A 222 21.71 -13.88 -11.58
C PRO A 222 20.46 -14.47 -10.90
N VAL A 223 19.37 -13.74 -10.93
CA VAL A 223 18.05 -14.14 -10.42
C VAL A 223 17.00 -13.60 -11.37
N LEU A 224 15.94 -14.35 -11.66
CA LEU A 224 14.78 -13.76 -12.35
C LEU A 224 13.92 -13.03 -11.32
N HIS A 225 13.61 -11.77 -11.58
CA HIS A 225 12.69 -11.00 -10.74
C HIS A 225 11.47 -10.61 -11.57
N VAL A 226 10.28 -10.87 -11.02
CA VAL A 226 8.99 -10.51 -11.61
C VAL A 226 8.38 -9.35 -10.81
N SER A 227 7.98 -8.27 -11.49
CA SER A 227 7.48 -7.05 -10.87
C SER A 227 6.80 -6.14 -11.87
N GLN A 228 5.77 -5.39 -11.43
CA GLN A 228 5.18 -4.28 -12.22
C GLN A 228 6.16 -3.22 -12.70
N ARG A 229 7.36 -3.14 -12.11
CA ARG A 229 8.38 -2.19 -12.55
C ARG A 229 9.00 -2.56 -13.89
N TYR A 230 8.80 -3.79 -14.36
CA TYR A 230 9.22 -4.22 -15.69
C TYR A 230 8.06 -4.14 -16.69
N PRO A 231 8.33 -3.80 -17.96
CA PRO A 231 7.31 -3.68 -18.98
C PRO A 231 6.47 -4.96 -19.14
N ALA A 232 5.17 -4.81 -19.43
CA ALA A 232 4.28 -5.92 -19.76
C ALA A 232 4.77 -6.72 -20.97
N ALA A 233 5.44 -6.07 -21.93
CA ALA A 233 6.07 -6.70 -23.09
C ALA A 233 7.18 -7.72 -22.71
N ARG A 234 7.76 -7.59 -21.51
CA ARG A 234 8.73 -8.56 -20.94
C ARG A 234 8.07 -9.49 -19.93
N LEU A 235 6.75 -9.65 -19.99
CA LEU A 235 5.95 -10.41 -19.03
C LEU A 235 6.17 -9.95 -17.57
N CYS A 236 6.46 -8.66 -17.40
CA CYS A 236 6.85 -8.09 -16.11
C CYS A 236 8.05 -8.79 -15.46
N ALA A 237 8.99 -9.34 -16.24
CA ALA A 237 10.12 -10.11 -15.75
C ALA A 237 11.47 -9.55 -16.25
N ALA A 238 12.50 -9.69 -15.43
CA ALA A 238 13.87 -9.34 -15.79
C ALA A 238 14.91 -10.26 -15.15
N PRO A 239 15.97 -10.66 -15.89
CA PRO A 239 17.17 -11.22 -15.29
C PRO A 239 17.89 -10.09 -14.54
N VAL A 240 18.06 -10.24 -13.23
CA VAL A 240 18.72 -9.23 -12.40
C VAL A 240 19.97 -9.76 -11.72
N LEU A 241 20.96 -8.89 -11.56
CA LEU A 241 22.17 -9.15 -10.79
C LEU A 241 22.08 -8.44 -9.43
N PRO A 242 22.13 -9.16 -8.29
CA PRO A 242 22.29 -8.53 -6.98
C PRO A 242 23.70 -7.95 -6.88
N ILE A 243 23.82 -6.63 -6.63
CA ILE A 243 25.12 -5.95 -6.59
C ILE A 243 25.52 -5.59 -5.16
N ALA A 244 24.60 -4.97 -4.41
CA ALA A 244 24.91 -4.47 -3.08
C ALA A 244 23.68 -4.46 -2.18
N ARG A 245 23.89 -4.69 -0.89
CA ARG A 245 22.88 -4.38 0.13
C ARG A 245 22.73 -2.86 0.26
N HIS A 246 21.52 -2.39 0.46
CA HIS A 246 21.26 -0.97 0.69
C HIS A 246 22.02 -0.49 1.95
N PRO A 247 22.65 0.70 1.93
CA PRO A 247 23.56 1.11 3.00
C PRO A 247 22.92 1.32 4.37
N ARG A 248 21.60 1.55 4.43
CA ARG A 248 20.87 1.80 5.70
C ARG A 248 19.68 0.86 5.97
N ILE A 249 19.28 0.04 5.00
CA ILE A 249 18.02 -0.71 5.09
C ILE A 249 18.27 -2.16 4.71
N ASP A 250 18.47 -3.00 5.72
CA ASP A 250 18.91 -4.39 5.54
C ASP A 250 17.97 -5.26 4.70
N SER A 251 16.68 -4.91 4.66
CA SER A 251 15.70 -5.63 3.85
C SER A 251 15.72 -5.25 2.37
N ARG A 252 16.67 -4.42 1.91
CA ARG A 252 16.77 -3.97 0.53
C ARG A 252 18.10 -4.36 -0.09
N VAL A 253 18.03 -4.92 -1.29
CA VAL A 253 19.19 -5.23 -2.13
C VAL A 253 19.05 -4.47 -3.44
N VAL A 254 20.09 -3.74 -3.81
CA VAL A 254 20.18 -3.06 -5.09
C VAL A 254 20.56 -4.09 -6.15
N VAL A 255 19.70 -4.20 -7.17
CA VAL A 255 19.90 -5.09 -8.30
C VAL A 255 19.95 -4.30 -9.60
N PHE A 256 20.67 -4.84 -10.58
CA PHE A 256 20.75 -4.32 -11.93
C PHE A 256 20.03 -5.24 -12.91
N ASP A 257 19.20 -4.68 -13.78
CA ASP A 257 18.60 -5.42 -14.90
C ASP A 257 19.69 -5.74 -15.94
N LEU A 258 19.98 -7.03 -16.13
CA LEU A 258 21.02 -7.52 -17.04
C LEU A 258 20.63 -7.40 -18.52
N ASP A 259 19.45 -6.87 -18.83
CA ASP A 259 19.13 -6.40 -20.18
C ASP A 259 19.81 -5.05 -20.51
N GLY A 260 20.18 -4.27 -19.48
CA GLY A 260 20.91 -3.02 -19.61
C GLY A 260 22.40 -3.19 -19.93
N ASP A 261 23.05 -2.09 -20.33
CA ASP A 261 24.47 -2.06 -20.62
C ASP A 261 25.32 -2.03 -19.33
N PRO A 262 26.17 -3.03 -19.07
CA PRO A 262 27.07 -3.04 -17.92
C PRO A 262 28.00 -1.82 -17.84
N ASP A 263 28.33 -1.19 -18.97
CA ASP A 263 29.30 -0.10 -19.03
C ASP A 263 28.83 1.16 -18.31
N TRP A 264 27.52 1.35 -18.21
CA TRP A 264 26.95 2.39 -17.37
C TRP A 264 27.35 2.26 -15.90
N LEU A 265 27.54 1.03 -15.41
CA LEU A 265 27.98 0.79 -14.04
C LEU A 265 29.50 0.71 -13.91
N LEU A 266 30.25 0.50 -14.98
CA LEU A 266 31.69 0.36 -14.93
C LEU A 266 32.38 1.71 -15.14
N ASP A 267 31.92 2.48 -16.12
CA ASP A 267 32.61 3.69 -16.60
C ASP A 267 32.20 4.95 -15.83
N LEU A 268 30.96 5.02 -15.35
CA LEU A 268 30.44 6.18 -14.62
C LEU A 268 30.84 6.13 -13.14
N ASP A 269 31.04 7.31 -12.55
CA ASP A 269 31.16 7.48 -11.10
C ASP A 269 29.80 7.43 -10.38
N ALA A 270 29.82 7.44 -9.05
CA ALA A 270 28.59 7.31 -8.25
C ALA A 270 27.62 8.47 -8.46
N ASP A 271 28.12 9.70 -8.61
CA ASP A 271 27.27 10.90 -8.75
C ASP A 271 26.58 10.93 -10.11
N ALA A 272 27.31 10.58 -11.18
CA ALA A 272 26.75 10.43 -12.52
C ALA A 272 25.71 9.30 -12.60
N ILE A 273 25.93 8.19 -11.89
CA ILE A 273 24.93 7.11 -11.78
C ILE A 273 23.69 7.63 -11.03
N ALA A 274 23.86 8.28 -9.87
CA ALA A 274 22.76 8.81 -9.08
C ALA A 274 21.89 9.80 -9.87
N ALA A 275 22.52 10.68 -10.65
CA ALA A 275 21.84 11.62 -11.53
C ALA A 275 20.98 10.93 -12.61
N ARG A 276 21.34 9.73 -13.07
CA ARG A 276 20.51 8.97 -14.03
C ARG A 276 19.47 8.08 -13.38
N VAL A 277 19.68 7.65 -12.13
CA VAL A 277 18.76 6.76 -11.39
C VAL A 277 17.61 7.52 -10.74
N PHE A 278 17.86 8.70 -10.16
CA PHE A 278 16.85 9.39 -9.34
C PHE A 278 16.12 10.55 -10.03
N VAL A 279 16.61 11.03 -11.17
CA VAL A 279 15.94 12.04 -12.00
C VAL A 279 14.75 11.38 -12.71
N ARG A 280 13.64 12.10 -12.94
CA ARG A 280 12.48 11.55 -13.67
C ARG A 280 12.86 11.30 -15.12
N ARG A 281 12.20 10.34 -15.78
CA ARG A 281 12.57 9.97 -17.16
C ARG A 281 12.42 11.15 -18.14
N GLU A 282 11.40 11.97 -17.94
CA GLU A 282 11.13 13.19 -18.72
C GLU A 282 12.16 14.31 -18.51
N ASP A 283 12.85 14.30 -17.36
CA ASP A 283 13.86 15.29 -17.00
C ASP A 283 15.28 14.85 -17.39
N LEU A 284 15.45 13.66 -17.98
CA LEU A 284 16.76 13.20 -18.46
C LEU A 284 17.13 13.92 -19.77
N PRO A 285 18.42 14.28 -19.96
CA PRO A 285 18.88 14.87 -21.22
C PRO A 285 18.56 13.98 -22.41
N GLU A 286 18.34 14.58 -23.58
CA GLU A 286 18.10 13.85 -24.82
C GLU A 286 19.24 12.87 -25.11
N GLY A 287 18.90 11.63 -25.49
CA GLY A 287 19.85 10.55 -25.74
C GLY A 287 20.40 9.86 -24.48
N VAL A 288 20.09 10.33 -23.27
CA VAL A 288 20.54 9.69 -22.02
C VAL A 288 19.51 8.69 -21.51
N ALA A 289 19.89 7.41 -21.48
CA ALA A 289 19.07 6.36 -20.89
C ALA A 289 19.17 6.32 -19.36
N ARG A 290 18.05 5.97 -18.70
CA ARG A 290 18.04 5.64 -17.26
C ARG A 290 18.82 4.34 -17.04
N ILE A 291 19.72 4.34 -16.08
CA ILE A 291 20.42 3.14 -15.64
C ILE A 291 19.43 2.25 -14.87
N PRO A 292 19.22 0.97 -15.26
CA PRO A 292 18.18 0.11 -14.70
C PRO A 292 18.62 -0.53 -13.37
N LEU A 293 19.01 0.31 -12.42
CA LEU A 293 19.18 -0.05 -11.01
C LEU A 293 17.85 0.08 -10.29
N LYS A 294 17.56 -0.88 -9.42
CA LYS A 294 16.39 -0.83 -8.54
C LYS A 294 16.63 -1.60 -7.25
N GLU A 295 15.88 -1.24 -6.23
CA GLU A 295 15.85 -1.99 -4.97
C GLU A 295 14.86 -3.17 -5.09
N VAL A 296 15.26 -4.34 -4.59
CA VAL A 296 14.36 -5.46 -4.27
C VAL A 296 14.20 -5.49 -2.76
N HIS A 297 12.94 -5.46 -2.31
CA HIS A 297 12.60 -5.41 -0.88
C HIS A 297 12.23 -6.81 -0.41
N SER A 298 13.10 -7.48 0.35
CA SER A 298 12.88 -8.85 0.80
C SER A 298 11.67 -9.00 1.73
N ASN A 299 11.27 -7.93 2.42
CA ASN A 299 10.10 -7.89 3.30
C ASN A 299 8.78 -7.52 2.58
N ARG A 300 8.78 -7.48 1.23
CA ARG A 300 7.59 -7.22 0.41
C ARG A 300 7.31 -8.36 -0.57
N CYS A 301 7.53 -9.60 -0.13
CA CYS A 301 7.26 -10.84 -0.87
C CYS A 301 7.70 -10.79 -2.35
N PRO A 302 8.97 -10.41 -2.66
CA PRO A 302 9.38 -10.20 -4.03
C PRO A 302 9.32 -11.52 -4.82
N ALA A 303 8.70 -11.50 -6.00
CA ALA A 303 8.61 -12.66 -6.88
C ALA A 303 9.98 -12.91 -7.54
N LEU A 304 10.81 -13.70 -6.86
CA LEU A 304 12.16 -14.07 -7.25
C LEU A 304 12.21 -15.53 -7.66
N VAL A 305 12.94 -15.86 -8.71
CA VAL A 305 13.23 -17.24 -9.12
C VAL A 305 14.73 -17.43 -9.26
N ALA A 306 15.27 -18.42 -8.56
CA ALA A 306 16.66 -18.81 -8.68
C ALA A 306 16.98 -19.12 -10.15
N TRP A 307 18.09 -18.59 -10.66
CA TRP A 307 18.45 -18.71 -12.06
C TRP A 307 18.54 -20.16 -12.54
N SER A 308 19.08 -21.04 -11.69
CA SER A 308 19.18 -22.49 -11.94
C SER A 308 17.84 -23.22 -12.03
N HIS A 309 16.73 -22.60 -11.62
CA HIS A 309 15.39 -23.19 -11.73
C HIS A 309 14.72 -22.92 -13.09
N LEU A 310 15.28 -22.00 -13.90
CA LEU A 310 14.75 -21.68 -15.22
C LEU A 310 15.14 -22.75 -16.23
N ARG A 311 14.21 -23.09 -17.11
CA ARG A 311 14.38 -24.05 -18.20
C ARG A 311 14.54 -23.33 -19.54
N ALA A 312 15.02 -24.02 -20.56
CA ALA A 312 15.13 -23.49 -21.92
C ALA A 312 13.82 -22.85 -22.42
N ALA A 313 12.67 -23.52 -22.21
CA ALA A 313 11.36 -22.98 -22.57
C ALA A 313 10.98 -21.71 -21.79
N ASP A 314 11.49 -21.54 -20.57
CA ASP A 314 11.25 -20.33 -19.77
C ASP A 314 12.04 -19.15 -20.36
N PHE A 315 13.29 -19.38 -20.78
CA PHE A 315 14.11 -18.37 -21.46
C PHE A 315 13.51 -17.96 -22.82
N GLU A 316 13.05 -18.93 -23.62
CA GLU A 316 12.39 -18.68 -24.90
C GLU A 316 11.12 -17.83 -24.71
N ARG A 317 10.25 -18.21 -23.77
CA ARG A 317 9.01 -17.48 -23.48
C ARG A 317 9.26 -16.05 -23.00
N LEU A 318 10.29 -15.85 -22.18
CA LEU A 318 10.65 -14.54 -21.63
C LEU A 318 11.51 -13.70 -22.60
N SER A 319 11.89 -14.25 -23.75
CA SER A 319 12.84 -13.66 -24.70
C SER A 319 14.17 -13.27 -24.04
N ILE A 320 14.71 -14.15 -23.19
CA ILE A 320 15.98 -13.94 -22.47
C ILE A 320 17.08 -14.80 -23.10
N ASP A 321 18.16 -14.17 -23.56
CA ASP A 321 19.40 -14.86 -23.93
C ASP A 321 20.22 -15.14 -22.66
N ALA A 322 20.19 -16.40 -22.20
CA ALA A 322 20.88 -16.82 -20.98
C ALA A 322 22.42 -16.62 -21.08
N ASP A 323 23.02 -16.86 -22.25
CA ASP A 323 24.46 -16.72 -22.42
C ASP A 323 24.87 -15.23 -22.40
N ALA A 324 24.05 -14.36 -23.00
CA ALA A 324 24.28 -12.91 -22.91
C ALA A 324 24.17 -12.41 -21.47
N VAL A 325 23.17 -12.87 -20.72
CA VAL A 325 23.00 -12.54 -19.30
C VAL A 325 24.22 -12.97 -18.49
N GLU A 326 24.70 -14.20 -18.67
CA GLU A 326 25.88 -14.71 -17.97
C GLU A 326 27.17 -13.95 -18.33
N ARG A 327 27.37 -13.60 -19.61
CA ARG A 327 28.51 -12.76 -20.04
C ARG A 327 28.48 -11.39 -19.36
N ARG A 328 27.32 -10.73 -19.33
CA ARG A 328 27.14 -9.42 -18.67
C ARG A 328 27.37 -9.53 -17.16
N ALA A 329 26.84 -10.57 -16.53
CA ALA A 329 27.05 -10.85 -15.11
C ALA A 329 28.53 -11.12 -14.78
N ALA A 330 29.23 -11.90 -15.60
CA ALA A 330 30.66 -12.18 -15.44
C ALA A 330 31.50 -10.90 -15.54
N ARG A 331 31.16 -10.01 -16.49
CA ARG A 331 31.83 -8.71 -16.64
C ARG A 331 31.67 -7.84 -15.39
N LEU A 332 30.47 -7.72 -14.84
CA LEU A 332 30.21 -6.96 -13.61
C LEU A 332 30.89 -7.60 -12.38
N ARG A 333 30.91 -8.93 -12.29
CA ARG A 333 31.62 -9.67 -11.23
C ARG A 333 33.12 -9.41 -11.24
N ALA A 334 33.73 -9.28 -12.42
CA ALA A 334 35.17 -9.02 -12.56
C ALA A 334 35.58 -7.64 -11.97
N ALA A 335 34.66 -6.67 -11.88
CA ALA A 335 34.91 -5.40 -11.20
C ALA A 335 35.03 -5.55 -9.67
N GLY A 336 34.60 -6.68 -9.12
CA GLY A 336 34.79 -7.06 -7.73
C GLY A 336 34.14 -6.10 -6.71
N PRO A 337 34.67 -6.03 -5.49
CA PRO A 337 34.08 -5.24 -4.39
C PRO A 337 33.95 -3.73 -4.68
N ALA A 338 34.77 -3.19 -5.58
CA ALA A 338 34.74 -1.78 -5.94
C ALA A 338 33.39 -1.36 -6.56
N LEU A 339 32.77 -2.24 -7.34
CA LEU A 339 31.44 -2.00 -7.89
C LEU A 339 30.38 -1.92 -6.79
N ALA A 340 30.39 -2.87 -5.84
CA ALA A 340 29.43 -2.89 -4.75
C ALA A 340 29.52 -1.61 -3.88
N GLU A 341 30.73 -1.14 -3.57
CA GLU A 341 30.94 0.10 -2.82
C GLU A 341 30.51 1.33 -3.62
N LYS A 342 30.77 1.38 -4.93
CA LYS A 342 30.25 2.44 -5.80
C LYS A 342 28.73 2.50 -5.76
N ILE A 343 28.05 1.37 -5.89
CA ILE A 343 26.58 1.31 -5.83
C ILE A 343 26.05 1.66 -4.42
N ARG A 344 26.75 1.29 -3.34
CA ARG A 344 26.39 1.74 -1.99
C ARG A 344 26.39 3.26 -1.87
N ARG A 345 27.38 3.95 -2.44
CA ARG A 345 27.46 5.42 -2.44
C ARG A 345 26.30 6.07 -3.19
N VAL A 346 25.93 5.53 -4.36
CA VAL A 346 24.75 5.97 -5.12
C VAL A 346 23.50 5.99 -4.24
N PHE A 347 23.29 4.93 -3.43
CA PHE A 347 22.10 4.79 -2.59
C PHE A 347 22.28 5.33 -1.16
N ALA A 348 23.41 5.97 -0.84
CA ALA A 348 23.64 6.59 0.47
C ALA A 348 23.10 8.02 0.55
N VAL A 349 22.77 8.64 -0.59
CA VAL A 349 22.27 10.02 -0.69
C VAL A 349 20.96 10.16 0.09
N GLU A 350 20.96 11.04 1.11
CA GLU A 350 19.76 11.39 1.87
C GLU A 350 19.01 12.54 1.20
N ARG A 351 17.68 12.47 1.26
CA ARG A 351 16.84 13.64 1.09
C ARG A 351 16.34 14.00 2.48
N GLU A 352 16.65 15.21 2.92
CA GLU A 352 15.99 15.79 4.07
C GLU A 352 14.54 16.12 3.67
N PHE A 353 13.61 15.67 4.50
CA PHE A 353 12.20 16.01 4.36
C PHE A 353 11.80 16.85 5.56
N ALA A 354 10.90 17.81 5.34
CA ALA A 354 10.26 18.50 6.45
C ALA A 354 9.50 17.48 7.33
N PRO A 355 9.41 17.72 8.65
CA PRO A 355 8.63 16.86 9.54
C PRO A 355 7.20 16.67 9.02
N SER A 356 6.73 15.42 9.04
CA SER A 356 5.37 15.11 8.59
C SER A 356 4.34 15.58 9.62
N ASP A 357 3.11 15.86 9.18
CA ASP A 357 1.97 15.95 10.08
C ASP A 357 1.85 14.66 10.92
N PRO A 358 1.50 14.72 12.22
CA PRO A 358 1.44 13.55 13.08
C PRO A 358 0.68 12.34 12.54
N ASP A 359 -0.40 12.53 11.76
CA ASP A 359 -1.13 11.41 11.13
C ASP A 359 -0.30 10.66 10.08
N GLY A 360 0.56 11.39 9.37
CA GLY A 360 1.43 10.90 8.30
C GLY A 360 2.85 10.54 8.75
N ALA A 361 3.18 10.77 10.02
CA ALA A 361 4.53 10.66 10.56
C ALA A 361 4.95 9.24 10.98
N LEU A 362 4.20 8.19 10.60
CA LEU A 362 4.52 6.78 10.91
C LEU A 362 5.97 6.41 10.58
N TYR A 363 6.47 6.87 9.43
CA TYR A 363 7.80 6.52 8.94
C TYR A 363 8.91 7.47 9.39
N ASP A 364 8.60 8.48 10.20
CA ASP A 364 9.59 9.42 10.73
C ASP A 364 10.36 8.82 11.92
N GLY A 365 9.95 7.64 12.41
CA GLY A 365 10.64 6.90 13.46
C GLY A 365 9.72 5.89 14.16
N PHE A 366 10.30 4.82 14.72
CA PHE A 366 9.55 3.83 15.49
C PHE A 366 9.28 4.31 16.91
N ALA A 367 8.10 3.98 17.46
CA ALA A 367 7.83 4.18 18.88
C ALA A 367 8.72 3.27 19.73
N GLY A 368 9.31 3.84 20.79
CA GLY A 368 10.11 3.07 21.76
C GLY A 368 9.25 2.14 22.62
N ASP A 369 9.87 1.16 23.27
CA ASP A 369 9.15 0.14 24.07
C ASP A 369 8.33 0.73 25.22
N GLY A 370 8.79 1.86 25.81
CA GLY A 370 8.04 2.61 26.82
C GLY A 370 6.72 3.14 26.25
N ASP A 371 6.78 3.83 25.12
CA ASP A 371 5.61 4.34 24.43
C ASP A 371 4.69 3.25 23.91
N LYS A 372 5.21 2.12 23.41
CA LYS A 372 4.36 0.97 23.04
C LYS A 372 3.51 0.46 24.20
N ARG A 373 4.04 0.44 25.42
CA ARG A 373 3.26 0.09 26.62
C ARG A 373 2.21 1.16 26.94
N ARG A 374 2.55 2.45 26.82
CA ARG A 374 1.60 3.57 27.01
C ARG A 374 0.48 3.55 25.97
N MET A 375 0.79 3.25 24.71
CA MET A 375 -0.19 3.05 23.64
C MET A 375 -1.21 1.95 23.98
N ALA A 376 -0.77 0.84 24.59
CA ALA A 376 -1.68 -0.19 25.10
C ALA A 376 -2.58 0.33 26.24
N GLN A 377 -2.04 1.17 27.13
CA GLN A 377 -2.82 1.81 28.19
C GLN A 377 -3.87 2.78 27.64
N VAL A 378 -3.58 3.52 26.56
CA VAL A 378 -4.57 4.34 25.86
C VAL A 378 -5.75 3.49 25.45
N ARG A 379 -5.51 2.39 24.72
CA ARG A 379 -6.59 1.50 24.22
C ARG A 379 -7.39 0.83 25.35
N ALA A 380 -6.77 0.60 26.51
CA ALA A 380 -7.43 0.02 27.67
C ALA A 380 -8.19 1.06 28.54
N THR A 381 -8.02 2.36 28.26
CA THR A 381 -8.66 3.44 29.04
C THR A 381 -10.03 3.76 28.43
N PRO A 382 -11.12 3.80 29.23
CA PRO A 382 -12.44 4.21 28.73
C PRO A 382 -12.41 5.60 28.09
N PRO A 383 -13.13 5.84 26.97
CA PRO A 383 -13.07 7.10 26.24
C PRO A 383 -13.25 8.38 27.08
N PRO A 384 -14.21 8.46 28.02
CA PRO A 384 -14.38 9.66 28.84
C PRO A 384 -13.19 10.00 29.75
N LEU A 385 -12.31 9.02 30.01
CA LEU A 385 -11.13 9.19 30.89
C LEU A 385 -9.85 9.50 30.10
N LEU A 386 -9.87 9.39 28.76
CA LEU A 386 -8.67 9.59 27.93
C LEU A 386 -8.10 11.00 28.02
N GLY A 387 -8.96 12.02 28.11
CA GLY A 387 -8.54 13.43 28.22
C GLY A 387 -8.03 13.83 29.60
N ALA A 388 -8.40 13.09 30.65
CA ALA A 388 -8.06 13.42 32.04
C ALA A 388 -6.71 12.81 32.50
N ARG A 389 -6.19 11.85 31.73
CA ARG A 389 -5.00 11.08 32.08
C ARG A 389 -3.79 11.58 31.29
N ASP A 390 -2.71 11.88 32.01
CA ASP A 390 -1.39 12.02 31.40
C ASP A 390 -0.76 10.62 31.21
N PHE A 391 -0.43 10.28 29.97
CA PHE A 391 0.22 9.02 29.62
C PHE A 391 1.75 9.12 29.66
N GLY A 392 2.31 10.33 29.71
CA GLY A 392 3.76 10.58 29.79
C GLY A 392 4.53 10.08 28.56
N PHE A 393 4.02 10.34 27.36
CA PHE A 393 4.69 9.94 26.10
C PHE A 393 6.06 10.58 25.96
N GLU A 394 7.04 9.79 25.50
CA GLU A 394 8.36 10.31 25.12
C GLU A 394 8.33 10.86 23.69
N ASP A 395 7.59 10.20 22.81
CA ASP A 395 7.35 10.64 21.44
C ASP A 395 6.25 11.73 21.37
N PRO A 396 6.59 12.98 20.98
CA PRO A 396 5.63 14.07 20.93
C PRO A 396 4.51 13.84 19.90
N ARG A 397 4.73 12.97 18.90
CA ARG A 397 3.71 12.62 17.90
C ARG A 397 2.50 11.95 18.56
N LEU A 398 2.73 11.10 19.57
CA LEU A 398 1.66 10.36 20.25
C LEU A 398 0.75 11.28 21.06
N GLN A 399 1.31 12.34 21.65
CA GLN A 399 0.50 13.36 22.35
C GLN A 399 -0.40 14.11 21.37
N ALA A 400 0.13 14.50 20.21
CA ALA A 400 -0.67 15.15 19.17
C ALA A 400 -1.77 14.22 18.62
N LEU A 401 -1.44 12.94 18.42
CA LEU A 401 -2.40 11.92 17.99
C LEU A 401 -3.51 11.67 19.01
N LEU A 402 -3.23 11.75 20.33
CA LEU A 402 -4.23 11.45 21.36
C LEU A 402 -5.44 12.38 21.29
N LEU A 403 -5.22 13.69 21.08
CA LEU A 403 -6.31 14.65 20.89
C LEU A 403 -7.13 14.30 19.64
N ARG A 404 -6.47 14.04 18.51
CA ARG A 404 -7.13 13.71 17.24
C ARG A 404 -7.89 12.39 17.33
N TYR A 405 -7.33 11.38 17.99
CA TYR A 405 -7.96 10.09 18.22
C TYR A 405 -9.25 10.23 19.02
N ARG A 406 -9.25 11.04 20.09
CA ARG A 406 -10.48 11.33 20.85
C ARG A 406 -11.49 12.11 20.02
N ALA A 407 -11.06 13.19 19.36
CA ALA A 407 -11.95 14.06 18.60
C ALA A 407 -12.65 13.33 17.45
N ARG A 408 -11.94 12.43 16.75
CA ARG A 408 -12.48 11.67 15.62
C ARG A 408 -13.44 10.57 16.04
N ASN A 409 -13.23 9.94 17.19
CA ASN A 409 -13.97 8.74 17.59
C ASN A 409 -15.08 9.03 18.62
N TRP A 410 -14.86 9.99 19.52
CA TRP A 410 -15.77 10.34 20.61
C TRP A 410 -15.76 11.87 20.85
N PRO A 411 -16.23 12.67 19.87
CA PRO A 411 -16.18 14.14 19.95
C PRO A 411 -16.89 14.70 21.18
N ASP A 412 -17.96 14.03 21.66
CA ASP A 412 -18.71 14.42 22.86
C ASP A 412 -17.88 14.35 24.16
N THR A 413 -16.68 13.74 24.12
CA THR A 413 -15.75 13.68 25.27
C THR A 413 -14.78 14.86 25.33
N LEU A 414 -14.79 15.75 24.34
CA LEU A 414 -13.92 16.92 24.31
C LEU A 414 -14.41 18.00 25.28
N THR A 415 -13.48 18.62 25.98
CA THR A 415 -13.74 19.89 26.68
C THR A 415 -13.91 21.03 25.68
N SER A 416 -14.44 22.18 26.12
CA SER A 416 -14.60 23.36 25.25
C SER A 416 -13.28 23.83 24.64
N ASP A 417 -12.18 23.83 25.41
CA ASP A 417 -10.85 24.22 24.92
C ASP A 417 -10.31 23.21 23.90
N GLU A 418 -10.58 21.92 24.11
CA GLU A 418 -10.19 20.87 23.16
C GLU A 418 -10.98 20.95 21.86
N GLN A 419 -12.27 21.29 21.93
CA GLN A 419 -13.10 21.52 20.76
C GLN A 419 -12.57 22.70 19.94
N VAL A 420 -12.18 23.81 20.59
CA VAL A 420 -11.56 24.96 19.89
C VAL A 420 -10.28 24.53 19.17
N ARG A 421 -9.39 23.80 19.84
CA ARG A 421 -8.15 23.28 19.23
C ARG A 421 -8.42 22.31 18.08
N TRP A 422 -9.46 21.49 18.19
CA TRP A 422 -9.89 20.58 17.14
C TRP A 422 -10.40 21.34 15.91
N ASP A 423 -11.23 22.36 16.10
CA ASP A 423 -11.75 23.17 15.01
C ASP A 423 -10.67 24.03 14.34
N GLU A 424 -9.71 24.57 15.10
CA GLU A 424 -8.51 25.22 14.55
C GLU A 424 -7.72 24.27 13.64
N TYR A 425 -7.49 23.05 14.11
CA TYR A 425 -6.85 22.01 13.33
C TYR A 425 -7.63 21.67 12.06
N ARG A 426 -8.95 21.44 12.16
CA ARG A 426 -9.82 21.15 11.01
C ARG A 426 -9.78 22.27 9.97
N ARG A 427 -9.85 23.53 10.39
CA ARG A 427 -9.70 24.69 9.49
C ARG A 427 -8.36 24.65 8.75
N ALA A 428 -7.26 24.42 9.44
CA ALA A 428 -5.93 24.33 8.81
C ALA A 428 -5.81 23.11 7.88
N ARG A 429 -6.37 21.96 8.28
CA ARG A 429 -6.31 20.71 7.53
C ARG A 429 -7.10 20.78 6.22
N LEU A 430 -8.22 21.51 6.18
CA LEU A 430 -9.12 21.61 5.02
C LEU A 430 -9.01 22.95 4.26
N ALA A 431 -8.12 23.85 4.70
CA ALA A 431 -7.89 25.14 4.06
C ALA A 431 -7.31 24.99 2.64
N PRO A 432 -7.66 25.89 1.70
CA PRO A 432 -7.08 25.91 0.36
C PRO A 432 -5.54 25.89 0.37
N GLY A 433 -4.94 24.98 -0.40
CA GLY A 433 -3.48 24.84 -0.53
C GLY A 433 -2.79 24.04 0.58
N THR A 434 -3.57 23.41 1.48
CA THR A 434 -3.02 22.57 2.55
C THR A 434 -2.28 21.34 2.02
N LEU A 435 -1.26 20.89 2.75
CA LEU A 435 -0.55 19.63 2.51
C LEU A 435 -0.91 18.53 3.53
N GLN A 436 -1.83 18.82 4.46
CA GLN A 436 -2.22 17.90 5.53
C GLN A 436 -3.32 16.91 5.10
N ALA A 437 -4.10 17.26 4.08
CA ALA A 437 -5.15 16.44 3.49
C ALA A 437 -4.88 16.14 2.00
N GLU A 438 -5.58 15.16 1.45
CA GLU A 438 -5.55 14.88 0.01
C GLU A 438 -6.41 15.89 -0.78
N GLN A 439 -7.45 16.42 -0.13
CA GLN A 439 -8.37 17.41 -0.67
C GLN A 439 -8.48 18.58 0.30
N ASP A 440 -8.51 19.79 -0.24
CA ASP A 440 -8.98 20.98 0.46
C ASP A 440 -10.34 21.41 -0.08
N PHE A 441 -11.00 22.39 0.56
CA PHE A 441 -12.32 22.84 0.09
C PHE A 441 -12.33 23.33 -1.36
N ALA A 442 -11.28 24.04 -1.80
CA ALA A 442 -11.23 24.60 -3.15
C ALA A 442 -11.05 23.51 -4.22
N THR A 443 -10.08 22.60 -4.02
CA THR A 443 -9.85 21.48 -4.94
C THR A 443 -11.02 20.52 -4.95
N TYR A 444 -11.63 20.27 -3.80
CA TYR A 444 -12.76 19.35 -3.64
C TYR A 444 -13.97 19.80 -4.47
N PHE A 445 -14.44 21.04 -4.29
CA PHE A 445 -15.61 21.52 -5.05
C PHE A 445 -15.30 21.68 -6.54
N THR A 446 -14.10 22.17 -6.90
CA THR A 446 -13.67 22.28 -8.30
C THR A 446 -13.65 20.92 -8.99
N GLN A 447 -13.16 19.88 -8.32
CA GLN A 447 -13.12 18.53 -8.87
C GLN A 447 -14.51 17.92 -9.01
N ILE A 448 -15.43 18.17 -8.06
CA ILE A 448 -16.83 17.75 -8.16
C ILE A 448 -17.48 18.36 -9.41
N ASP A 449 -17.32 19.66 -9.63
CA ASP A 449 -17.91 20.35 -10.79
C ASP A 449 -17.33 19.85 -12.12
N ALA A 450 -16.01 19.61 -12.18
CA ALA A 450 -15.36 19.03 -13.34
C ALA A 450 -15.90 17.62 -13.66
N LEU A 451 -15.97 16.74 -12.65
CA LEU A 451 -16.49 15.37 -12.81
C LEU A 451 -17.98 15.34 -13.18
N ARG A 452 -18.76 16.34 -12.73
CA ARG A 452 -20.18 16.51 -13.12
C ARG A 452 -20.30 16.89 -14.59
N ALA A 453 -19.38 17.73 -15.10
CA ALA A 453 -19.36 18.15 -16.50
C ALA A 453 -18.89 17.05 -17.48
N GLU A 454 -18.04 16.11 -17.03
CA GLU A 454 -17.54 15.01 -17.87
C GLU A 454 -18.63 14.06 -18.37
N ASN A 455 -19.64 13.77 -17.54
CA ASN A 455 -20.72 12.85 -17.92
C ASN A 455 -22.07 13.27 -17.29
N PRO A 456 -22.70 14.34 -17.80
CA PRO A 456 -23.87 14.96 -17.17
C PRO A 456 -25.14 14.09 -17.22
N ALA A 457 -25.16 13.06 -18.07
CA ALA A 457 -26.31 12.15 -18.21
C ALA A 457 -26.27 10.95 -17.25
N ASP A 458 -25.16 10.73 -16.55
CA ASP A 458 -25.02 9.60 -15.62
C ASP A 458 -25.66 9.94 -14.26
N ALA A 459 -26.90 9.47 -14.07
CA ALA A 459 -27.69 9.72 -12.88
C ALA A 459 -27.04 9.16 -11.59
N ARG A 460 -26.33 8.02 -11.66
CA ARG A 460 -25.64 7.45 -10.50
C ARG A 460 -24.48 8.35 -10.09
N ARG A 461 -23.66 8.79 -11.05
CA ARG A 461 -22.57 9.74 -10.78
C ARG A 461 -23.09 11.04 -10.20
N ALA A 462 -24.18 11.58 -10.75
CA ALA A 462 -24.79 12.82 -10.26
C ALA A 462 -25.18 12.71 -8.77
N GLN A 463 -25.86 11.62 -8.39
CA GLN A 463 -26.26 11.38 -6.99
C GLN A 463 -25.06 11.30 -6.03
N LEU A 464 -23.98 10.62 -6.43
CA LEU A 464 -22.76 10.53 -5.62
C LEU A 464 -22.09 11.90 -5.45
N LEU A 465 -22.02 12.70 -6.53
CA LEU A 465 -21.44 14.04 -6.51
C LEU A 465 -22.28 15.04 -5.71
N ASP A 466 -23.61 14.90 -5.72
CA ASP A 466 -24.51 15.71 -4.90
C ASP A 466 -24.30 15.40 -3.41
N ALA A 467 -24.23 14.11 -3.04
CA ALA A 467 -23.90 13.71 -1.67
C ALA A 467 -22.55 14.28 -1.20
N LEU A 468 -21.53 14.27 -2.05
CA LEU A 468 -20.24 14.89 -1.74
C LEU A 468 -20.33 16.42 -1.60
N THR A 469 -21.13 17.07 -2.45
CA THR A 469 -21.36 18.51 -2.37
C THR A 469 -21.98 18.88 -1.02
N ASP A 470 -22.99 18.15 -0.59
CA ASP A 470 -23.67 18.38 0.69
C ASP A 470 -22.74 18.14 1.88
N TRP A 471 -21.96 17.05 1.86
CA TRP A 471 -20.94 16.77 2.88
C TRP A 471 -19.94 17.92 3.05
N GLY A 472 -19.40 18.43 1.92
CA GLY A 472 -18.47 19.54 1.95
C GLY A 472 -19.09 20.83 2.48
N ARG A 473 -20.34 21.12 2.10
CA ARG A 473 -21.06 22.32 2.56
C ARG A 473 -21.35 22.26 4.06
N ASP A 474 -21.76 21.11 4.57
CA ASP A 474 -22.02 20.90 5.99
C ASP A 474 -20.76 21.11 6.83
N LEU A 475 -19.63 20.52 6.41
CA LEU A 475 -18.34 20.72 7.09
C LEU A 475 -17.88 22.18 7.05
N HIS A 476 -18.02 22.83 5.89
CA HIS A 476 -17.66 24.24 5.75
C HIS A 476 -18.52 25.13 6.66
N ALA A 477 -19.82 24.88 6.76
CA ALA A 477 -20.73 25.62 7.62
C ALA A 477 -20.41 25.45 9.12
N GLN A 478 -20.01 24.24 9.54
CA GLN A 478 -19.58 23.97 10.92
C GLN A 478 -18.30 24.74 11.29
N LEU A 479 -17.35 24.85 10.36
CA LEU A 479 -16.04 25.49 10.62
C LEU A 479 -16.06 27.01 10.48
N HIS A 480 -16.97 27.52 9.64
CA HIS A 480 -17.17 28.94 9.36
C HIS A 480 -18.62 29.35 9.65
N PRO A 481 -19.09 29.21 10.91
CA PRO A 481 -20.41 29.69 11.28
C PRO A 481 -20.41 31.20 10.99
N SER A 482 -21.34 31.66 10.17
CA SER A 482 -21.48 33.09 9.90
C SER A 482 -21.58 33.80 11.25
N SER A 483 -20.64 34.72 11.55
CA SER A 483 -20.75 35.57 12.73
C SER A 483 -22.12 36.24 12.64
N SER A 484 -23.03 35.85 13.53
CA SER A 484 -24.24 36.60 13.75
C SER A 484 -23.78 38.00 14.14
N LEU A 485 -24.09 38.97 13.29
CA LEU A 485 -23.99 40.38 13.60
C LEU A 485 -24.62 40.60 14.99
N PRO A 486 -24.03 41.43 15.86
CA PRO A 486 -24.73 41.84 17.06
C PRO A 486 -26.00 42.55 16.62
N ILE A 487 -27.16 41.95 16.90
CA ILE A 487 -28.42 42.67 16.94
C ILE A 487 -28.24 43.69 18.05
N THR A 488 -27.87 44.90 17.68
CA THR A 488 -27.93 46.05 18.58
C THR A 488 -29.32 46.62 18.41
N PRO A 489 -30.19 46.62 19.43
CA PRO A 489 -31.43 47.35 19.36
C PRO A 489 -31.12 48.83 19.53
N GLY A 490 -31.50 49.64 18.55
CA GLY A 490 -31.39 51.10 18.57
C GLY A 490 -32.28 51.70 17.50
#